data_AF-A0A2V5PPE1-F1
#
_entry.id   AF-A0A2V5PPE1-F1
#
_cell.length_a   1.000
_cell.length_b   1.000
_cell.length_c   1.000
_cell.angle_alpha   90.00
_cell.angle_beta   90.00
_cell.angle_gamma   90.00
#
_symmetry.space_group_name_H-M   'P 1'
#
loop_
_entity.id
_entity.type
_entity.pdbx_description
1 polymer ?
#
loop_
_entity_poly.entity_id
_entity_poly.type
_entity_poly.pdbx_seq_one_letter_code
_entity_poly.pdbx_strand_id
1 'polypeptide(L)' 'MLLHEQHDKNISRIAVVGDEKWRDLMYAFLAKGFRQAAVEYFLPDELAKARAWLSAS' A
#
# COMPACT_ATOMS: atom_id res chain seq x y z
N MET A 1 0.83 -18.80 -16.72
CA MET A 1 0.13 -17.82 -15.86
C MET A 1 0.79 -17.87 -14.50
N LEU A 2 1.56 -16.85 -14.14
CA LEU A 2 2.30 -16.83 -12.88
C LEU A 2 1.33 -16.50 -11.74
N LEU A 3 1.43 -17.19 -10.60
CA LEU A 3 0.49 -17.10 -9.46
C LEU A 3 0.24 -15.66 -8.93
N HIS A 4 1.10 -14.69 -9.21
CA HIS A 4 0.99 -13.33 -8.67
C HIS A 4 -0.15 -12.50 -9.29
N GLU A 5 -0.47 -12.70 -10.57
CA GLU A 5 -1.52 -11.92 -11.26
C GLU A 5 -2.94 -12.25 -10.77
N GLN A 6 -3.14 -13.45 -10.22
CA GLN A 6 -4.46 -13.92 -9.79
C GLN A 6 -4.92 -13.29 -8.47
N HIS A 7 -4.00 -12.88 -7.61
CA HIS A 7 -4.32 -12.33 -6.30
C HIS A 7 -4.30 -10.80 -6.24
N ASP A 8 -3.58 -10.14 -7.14
CA ASP A 8 -3.50 -8.67 -7.17
C ASP A 8 -4.89 -8.02 -7.33
N LYS A 9 -5.81 -8.68 -8.05
CA LYS A 9 -7.21 -8.23 -8.22
C LYS A 9 -8.05 -8.24 -6.94
N ASN A 10 -7.63 -9.01 -5.93
CA ASN A 10 -8.38 -9.17 -4.68
C ASN A 10 -7.96 -8.16 -3.60
N ILE A 11 -6.97 -7.31 -3.90
CA ILE A 11 -6.46 -6.31 -2.97
C ILE A 11 -6.88 -4.93 -3.48
N SER A 12 -7.83 -4.30 -2.80
CA SER A 12 -8.31 -2.96 -3.17
C SER A 12 -7.40 -1.84 -2.66
N ARG A 13 -6.78 -2.03 -1.50
CA ARG A 13 -5.93 -1.03 -0.83
C ARG A 13 -4.76 -1.67 -0.10
N ILE A 14 -3.61 -1.00 -0.13
CA ILE A 14 -2.38 -1.37 0.60
C ILE A 14 -1.92 -0.13 1.38
N ALA A 15 -1.78 -0.25 2.69
CA ALA A 15 -1.19 0.77 3.54
C ALA A 15 0.17 0.29 4.05
N VAL A 16 1.21 1.10 3.88
CA VAL A 16 2.55 0.84 4.42
C VAL A 16 2.81 1.80 5.58
N VAL A 17 3.35 1.28 6.68
CA VAL A 17 3.75 2.08 7.85
C VAL A 17 5.24 1.91 8.08
N GLY A 18 6.01 3.00 8.12
CA GLY A 18 7.45 2.95 8.37
C GLY A 18 8.13 4.32 8.35
N ASP A 19 9.45 4.34 8.51
CA ASP A 19 10.22 5.59 8.51
C ASP A 19 10.19 6.30 7.14
N GLU A 20 10.10 7.63 7.15
CA GLU A 20 10.05 8.50 5.96
C GLU A 20 11.09 8.13 4.88
N LYS A 21 12.33 7.79 5.29
CA LYS A 21 13.44 7.45 4.38
C LYS A 21 13.14 6.29 3.43
N TRP A 22 12.16 5.45 3.75
CA TRP A 22 11.78 4.29 2.94
C TRP A 22 10.61 4.55 2.01
N ARG A 23 9.93 5.70 2.11
CA ARG A 23 8.67 5.98 1.38
C ARG A 23 8.78 5.75 -0.12
N ASP A 24 9.76 6.40 -0.75
CA ASP A 24 9.91 6.35 -2.21
C ASP A 24 10.31 4.95 -2.70
N LEU A 25 11.19 4.27 -1.96
CA LEU A 25 11.58 2.89 -2.26
C LEU A 25 10.37 1.95 -2.17
N MET A 26 9.49 2.14 -1.19
CA MET A 26 8.28 1.34 -1.04
C MET A 26 7.24 1.65 -2.12
N TYR A 27 7.10 2.90 -2.53
CA TYR A 27 6.24 3.25 -3.66
C TYR A 27 6.72 2.65 -4.98
N ALA A 28 8.03 2.67 -5.24
CA ALA A 28 8.61 2.02 -6.40
C ALA A 28 8.39 0.50 -6.35
N PHE A 29 8.68 -0.13 -5.20
CA PHE A 29 8.50 -1.57 -5.01
C PHE A 29 7.04 -2.03 -5.19
N LEU A 30 6.08 -1.24 -4.71
CA LEU A 30 4.66 -1.53 -4.86
C LEU A 30 4.06 -1.07 -6.19
N ALA A 31 4.87 -0.44 -7.06
CA ALA A 31 4.43 0.15 -8.31
C ALA A 31 3.22 1.07 -8.14
N LYS A 32 3.26 1.97 -7.14
CA LYS A 32 2.17 2.94 -6.87
C LYS A 32 1.84 3.72 -8.15
N GLY A 33 0.56 3.77 -8.51
CA GLY A 33 0.07 4.41 -9.74
C GLY A 33 0.01 3.49 -10.96
N PHE A 34 0.68 2.34 -10.95
CA PHE A 34 0.62 1.33 -12.02
C PHE A 34 -0.18 0.09 -11.62
N ARG A 35 -0.22 -0.25 -10.34
CA ARG A 35 -1.07 -1.33 -9.79
C ARG A 35 -2.52 -0.86 -9.62
N GLN A 36 -3.48 -1.78 -9.73
CA GLN A 36 -4.91 -1.52 -9.50
C GLN A 36 -5.24 -1.14 -8.03
N ALA A 37 -4.58 -1.79 -7.06
CA ALA A 37 -4.73 -1.47 -5.65
C ALA A 37 -4.26 -0.04 -5.37
N ALA A 38 -5.04 0.73 -4.59
CA ALA A 38 -4.56 2.00 -4.06
C ALA A 38 -3.44 1.74 -3.05
N VAL A 39 -2.38 2.55 -3.09
CA VAL A 39 -1.23 2.43 -2.19
C VAL A 39 -0.98 3.74 -1.47
N GLU A 40 -0.89 3.71 -0.14
CA GLU A 40 -0.55 4.88 0.66
C GLU A 40 0.48 4.56 1.75
N TYR A 41 1.30 5.57 2.10
CA TYR A 41 2.37 5.44 3.08
C TYR A 41 2.10 6.34 4.29
N PHE A 42 2.34 5.80 5.48
CA PHE A 42 2.11 6.47 6.75
C PHE A 42 3.37 6.38 7.62
N LEU A 43 3.59 7.38 8.47
CA LEU A 43 4.68 7.37 9.44
C LEU A 43 4.39 6.43 10.62
N PRO A 44 5.41 6.04 11.43
CA PRO A 44 5.22 5.07 12.51
C PRO A 44 4.16 5.46 13.54
N ASP A 45 4.02 6.76 13.82
CA ASP A 45 3.02 7.34 14.72
C ASP A 45 1.62 7.45 14.08
N GLU A 46 1.48 7.16 12.80
CA GLU A 46 0.25 7.26 12.02
C GLU A 46 -0.44 5.90 11.80
N LEU A 47 -0.09 4.86 12.56
CA LEU A 47 -0.69 3.53 12.45
C LEU A 47 -2.22 3.56 12.53
N ALA A 48 -2.79 4.40 13.39
CA ALA A 48 -4.24 4.57 13.50
C ALA A 48 -4.85 5.15 12.21
N LYS A 49 -4.17 6.12 11.57
CA LYS A 49 -4.61 6.70 10.29
C LYS A 49 -4.54 5.68 9.18
N ALA A 50 -3.48 4.87 9.12
CA ALA A 50 -3.34 3.78 8.15
C ALA A 50 -4.51 2.79 8.23
N ARG A 51 -4.89 2.38 9.46
CA ARG A 51 -6.04 1.49 9.67
C ARG A 51 -7.36 2.15 9.28
N ALA A 52 -7.58 3.40 9.65
CA ALA A 52 -8.79 4.13 9.26
C ALA A 52 -8.91 4.25 7.75
N TRP A 53 -7.80 4.53 7.05
CA TRP A 53 -7.77 4.62 5.59
C TRP A 53 -8.09 3.29 4.91
N LEU A 54 -7.63 2.16 5.46
CA LEU A 54 -7.99 0.83 4.95
C LEU A 54 -9.49 0.51 5.11
N SER A 55 -10.13 1.02 6.16
CA SER A 55 -11.53 0.72 6.49
C SER A 55 -12.54 1.75 5.95
N ALA A 56 -12.09 2.87 5.40
CA ALA A 56 -12.98 3.89 4.83
C ALA A 56 -13.70 3.33 3.59
N SER A 57 -15.03 3.24 3.64
CA SER A 57 -15.88 2.77 2.53
C SER A 57 -15.87 3.73 1.36
#